data_AF-A0A3B8W960-F1
#
_entry.id   AF-A0A3B8W960-F1
#
_cell.length_a   1.000
_cell.length_b   1.000
_cell.length_c   1.000
_cell.angle_alpha   90.00
_cell.angle_beta   90.00
_cell.angle_gamma   90.00
#
_symmetry.space_group_name_H-M   'P 1'
#
loop_
_entity.id
_entity.type
_entity.pdbx_description
1 polymer ?
#
loop_
_entity_poly.entity_id
_entity_poly.type
_entity_poly.pdbx_seq_one_letter_code
_entity_poly.pdbx_strand_id
1 'polypeptide(L)'
;MPFTASHPAIIIPLMRWRYLSATGLVIGSLSPDFEYFLKMSVSSKYSHTFWGLFYFDVPITVALAFIFHLLVKRPLLENVPGFVADRLQPLYELNFVTYFRDNPVSFLVSAWVGAASHVLWDSFTHAHGFMVQQFPALVHTIVPFDGARYPLYYALQHVSTVVGLALIAVFFWRFPNTRYARASGHWTFWPLVAFSVILVLVLRFQNGWNEQIGNRVVSFISAGCVGLTLAGIWHRKSSAHG
;
A
#
# COMPACT_ATOMS: atom_id res chain seq x y z
N MET A 1 1.69 13.96 3.10
CA MET A 1 1.24 12.69 2.52
C MET A 1 -0.04 12.28 3.23
N PRO A 2 -1.17 12.16 2.53
CA PRO A 2 -2.22 11.26 2.99
C PRO A 2 -1.62 9.89 3.28
N PHE A 3 -2.16 9.15 4.24
CA PHE A 3 -1.60 7.83 4.56
C PHE A 3 -1.66 6.92 3.33
N THR A 4 -0.55 6.27 2.97
CA THR A 4 -0.40 5.49 1.73
C THR A 4 -1.57 4.52 1.49
N ALA A 5 -2.02 3.82 2.52
CA ALA A 5 -3.12 2.85 2.42
C ALA A 5 -4.51 3.45 2.13
N SER A 6 -4.66 4.78 2.15
CA SER A 6 -5.88 5.48 1.76
C SER A 6 -6.01 5.66 0.25
N HIS A 7 -4.90 5.73 -0.48
CA HIS A 7 -4.87 6.01 -1.92
C HIS A 7 -5.63 4.99 -2.78
N PRO A 8 -5.65 3.67 -2.49
CA PRO A 8 -6.46 2.75 -3.26
C PRO A 8 -7.95 3.09 -3.28
N ALA A 9 -8.44 3.98 -2.40
CA ALA A 9 -9.84 4.42 -2.42
C ALA A 9 -10.25 5.07 -3.75
N ILE A 10 -9.35 5.80 -4.42
CA ILE A 10 -9.64 6.50 -5.68
C ILE A 10 -9.87 5.52 -6.84
N ILE A 11 -9.24 4.34 -6.78
CA ILE A 11 -9.32 3.33 -7.85
C ILE A 11 -10.48 2.35 -7.68
N ILE A 12 -11.20 2.35 -6.55
CA ILE A 12 -12.31 1.41 -6.29
C ILE A 12 -13.33 1.38 -7.46
N PRO A 13 -13.77 2.51 -8.05
CA PRO A 13 -14.69 2.47 -9.18
C PRO A 13 -14.09 1.79 -10.41
N LEU A 14 -12.78 1.97 -10.64
CA LEU A 14 -12.05 1.42 -11.79
C LEU A 14 -11.85 -0.10 -11.68
N MET A 15 -11.81 -0.65 -10.46
CA MET A 15 -11.67 -2.09 -10.23
C MET A 15 -12.83 -2.92 -10.81
N ARG A 16 -13.98 -2.30 -11.09
CA ARG A 16 -15.13 -2.98 -11.71
C ARG A 16 -14.98 -3.12 -13.22
N TRP A 17 -14.01 -2.44 -13.83
CA TRP A 17 -13.87 -2.44 -15.26
C TRP A 17 -13.08 -3.67 -15.73
N ARG A 18 -13.70 -4.52 -16.56
CA ARG A 18 -13.15 -5.82 -17.00
C ARG A 18 -11.79 -5.77 -17.71
N TYR A 19 -11.37 -4.61 -18.21
CA TYR A 19 -10.10 -4.44 -18.91
C TYR A 19 -8.96 -3.99 -17.99
N LEU A 20 -9.26 -3.66 -16.73
CA LEU A 20 -8.26 -3.23 -15.75
C LEU A 20 -7.97 -4.34 -14.74
N SER A 21 -6.71 -4.43 -14.35
CA SER A 21 -6.22 -5.31 -13.32
C SER A 21 -6.42 -4.69 -11.94
N ALA A 22 -7.22 -5.32 -11.09
CA ALA A 22 -7.37 -4.91 -9.70
C ALA A 22 -6.02 -4.89 -8.96
N THR A 23 -5.17 -5.90 -9.15
CA THR A 23 -3.81 -5.93 -8.57
C THR A 23 -2.97 -4.77 -9.08
N GLY A 24 -2.98 -4.51 -10.39
CA GLY A 24 -2.23 -3.39 -10.99
C GLY A 24 -2.69 -2.04 -10.44
N LEU A 25 -4.01 -1.80 -10.40
CA LEU A 25 -4.57 -0.55 -9.86
C LEU A 25 -4.20 -0.34 -8.38
N VAL A 26 -4.42 -1.36 -7.54
CA VAL A 26 -4.19 -1.25 -6.09
C VAL A 26 -2.69 -1.06 -5.81
N ILE A 27 -1.83 -1.94 -6.32
CA ILE A 27 -0.39 -1.84 -6.03
C ILE A 27 0.22 -0.61 -6.70
N GLY A 28 -0.24 -0.26 -7.91
CA GLY A 28 0.14 0.99 -8.58
C GLY A 28 -0.21 2.22 -7.75
N SER A 29 -1.40 2.27 -7.14
CA SER A 29 -1.78 3.39 -6.26
C SER A 29 -0.98 3.47 -4.94
N LEU A 30 -0.17 2.46 -4.63
CA LEU A 30 0.72 2.43 -3.47
C LEU A 30 2.19 2.69 -3.88
N SER A 31 2.55 2.48 -5.15
CA SER A 31 3.95 2.46 -5.59
C SER A 31 4.71 3.79 -5.43
N PRO A 32 4.10 4.98 -5.57
CA PRO A 32 4.87 6.23 -5.44
C PRO A 32 5.51 6.37 -4.05
N ASP A 33 4.80 5.94 -3.01
CA ASP A 33 5.29 5.96 -1.63
C ASP A 33 6.35 4.88 -1.34
N PHE A 34 6.56 3.91 -2.22
CA PHE A 34 7.62 2.92 -2.01
C PHE A 34 9.03 3.50 -2.08
N GLU A 35 9.23 4.68 -2.69
CA GLU A 35 10.52 5.38 -2.54
C GLU A 35 10.78 5.75 -1.07
N TYR A 36 9.74 6.12 -0.32
CA TYR A 36 9.84 6.35 1.12
C TYR A 36 10.15 5.06 1.86
N PHE A 37 9.41 3.98 1.56
CA PHE A 37 9.58 2.72 2.26
C PHE A 37 10.97 2.10 2.02
N LEU A 38 11.48 2.15 0.78
CA LEU A 38 12.80 1.64 0.44
C LEU A 38 13.92 2.45 1.12
N LYS A 39 13.76 3.76 1.25
CA LYS A 39 14.72 4.63 1.96
C LYS A 39 14.52 4.67 3.47
N MET A 40 13.39 4.15 3.97
CA MET A 40 12.93 4.32 5.35
C MET A 40 12.99 5.79 5.80
N SER A 41 12.58 6.69 4.90
CA SER A 41 12.67 8.15 5.06
C SER A 41 11.63 8.84 4.17
N VAL A 42 10.98 9.90 4.65
CA VAL A 42 9.98 10.68 3.90
C VAL A 42 10.67 11.61 2.90
N SER A 43 11.45 11.03 1.98
CA SER A 43 12.12 11.73 0.88
C SER A 43 11.95 11.00 -0.45
N SER A 44 11.29 11.67 -1.40
CA SER A 44 11.06 11.19 -2.76
C SER A 44 11.72 12.16 -3.72
N LYS A 45 12.45 11.61 -4.68
CA LYS A 45 13.10 12.36 -5.74
C LYS A 45 12.57 11.96 -7.12
N TYR A 46 12.07 10.74 -7.25
CA TYR A 46 11.79 10.13 -8.55
C TYR A 46 10.33 9.71 -8.66
N SER A 47 9.79 9.02 -7.66
CA SER A 47 8.50 8.34 -7.76
C SER A 47 7.29 9.27 -7.94
N HIS A 48 7.37 10.51 -7.47
CA HIS A 48 6.29 11.50 -7.64
C HIS A 48 6.46 12.39 -8.88
N THR A 49 7.31 11.99 -9.83
CA THR A 49 7.52 12.72 -11.08
C THR A 49 6.79 12.06 -12.24
N PHE A 50 6.45 12.83 -13.29
CA PHE A 50 5.79 12.30 -14.48
C PHE A 50 6.56 11.12 -15.10
N TRP A 51 7.89 11.23 -15.21
CA TRP A 51 8.72 10.15 -15.71
C TRP A 51 8.87 9.00 -14.71
N GLY A 52 8.87 9.30 -13.41
CA GLY A 52 8.87 8.33 -12.32
C GLY A 52 7.73 7.32 -12.43
N LEU A 53 6.54 7.76 -12.86
CA LEU A 53 5.40 6.88 -13.12
C LEU A 53 5.76 5.70 -14.05
N PHE A 54 6.67 5.93 -14.99
CA PHE A 54 7.08 4.91 -15.96
C PHE A 54 8.29 4.09 -15.49
N TYR A 55 9.39 4.74 -15.12
CA TYR A 55 10.65 4.03 -14.84
C TYR A 55 10.78 3.58 -13.38
N PHE A 56 10.00 4.13 -12.46
CA PHE A 56 10.03 3.76 -11.04
C PHE A 56 8.76 3.00 -10.66
N ASP A 57 7.58 3.62 -10.81
CA ASP A 57 6.33 3.11 -10.25
C ASP A 57 5.82 1.83 -10.90
N VAL A 58 5.82 1.77 -12.24
CA VAL A 58 5.41 0.56 -12.95
C VAL A 58 6.34 -0.62 -12.62
N PRO A 59 7.68 -0.50 -12.67
CA PRO A 59 8.59 -1.57 -12.24
C PRO A 59 8.41 -1.99 -10.78
N ILE A 60 8.25 -1.02 -9.86
CA ILE A 60 7.98 -1.31 -8.44
C ILE A 60 6.65 -2.05 -8.30
N THR A 61 5.61 -1.64 -9.02
CA THR A 61 4.29 -2.30 -9.00
C THR A 61 4.39 -3.75 -9.45
N VAL A 62 5.14 -4.02 -10.53
CA VAL A 62 5.41 -5.39 -10.98
C VAL A 62 6.12 -6.18 -9.87
N ALA A 63 7.22 -5.68 -9.34
CA ALA A 63 8.01 -6.36 -8.31
C ALA A 63 7.16 -6.68 -7.06
N LEU A 64 6.40 -5.71 -6.57
CA LEU A 64 5.52 -5.88 -5.41
C LEU A 64 4.37 -6.84 -5.68
N ALA A 65 3.79 -6.84 -6.88
CA ALA A 65 2.77 -7.80 -7.24
C ALA A 65 3.30 -9.23 -7.20
N PHE A 66 4.51 -9.47 -7.74
CA PHE A 66 5.15 -10.78 -7.66
C PHE A 66 5.49 -11.18 -6.22
N ILE A 67 6.09 -10.28 -5.43
CA ILE A 67 6.37 -10.54 -4.00
C ILE A 67 5.09 -10.88 -3.26
N PHE A 68 4.05 -10.07 -3.41
CA PHE A 68 2.78 -10.26 -2.72
C PHE A 68 2.13 -11.58 -3.13
N HIS A 69 1.93 -11.81 -4.43
CA HIS A 69 1.19 -12.99 -4.88
C HIS A 69 1.94 -14.30 -4.69
N LEU A 70 3.28 -14.31 -4.75
CA LEU A 70 4.08 -15.53 -4.64
C LEU A 70 4.53 -15.85 -3.22
N LEU A 71 4.77 -14.84 -2.38
CA LEU A 71 5.38 -15.01 -1.06
C LEU A 71 4.43 -14.66 0.08
N VAL A 72 3.66 -13.58 -0.04
CA VAL A 72 2.90 -13.02 1.10
C VAL A 72 1.46 -13.50 1.15
N LYS A 73 0.76 -13.52 0.01
CA LYS A 73 -0.71 -13.67 -0.08
C LYS A 73 -1.22 -14.90 0.66
N ARG A 74 -0.71 -16.09 0.31
CA ARG A 74 -1.22 -17.35 0.90
C ARG A 74 -0.88 -17.47 2.40
N PRO A 75 0.40 -17.33 2.82
CA PRO A 75 0.73 -17.39 4.25
C PRO A 75 -0.01 -16.34 5.08
N LEU A 76 -0.21 -15.14 4.54
CA LEU A 76 -0.98 -14.10 5.23
C LEU A 76 -2.44 -14.53 5.41
N LEU A 77 -3.12 -14.97 4.35
CA LEU A 77 -4.54 -15.38 4.42
C LEU A 77 -4.78 -16.57 5.36
N GLU A 78 -3.80 -17.46 5.51
CA GLU A 78 -3.87 -18.61 6.43
C GLU A 78 -3.68 -18.22 7.90
N ASN A 79 -3.06 -17.07 8.17
CA ASN A 79 -2.67 -16.64 9.52
C ASN A 79 -3.41 -15.38 10.02
N VAL A 80 -4.25 -14.74 9.19
CA VAL A 80 -5.11 -13.62 9.61
C VAL A 80 -6.34 -14.11 10.39
N PRO A 81 -6.99 -13.24 11.19
CA PRO A 81 -8.24 -13.56 11.84
C PRO A 81 -9.30 -14.07 10.86
N GLY A 82 -10.14 -14.98 11.36
CA GLY A 82 -11.09 -15.69 10.50
C GLY A 82 -12.03 -14.83 9.69
N PHE A 83 -12.53 -13.75 10.28
CA PHE A 83 -13.43 -12.82 9.59
C PHE A 83 -12.76 -12.11 8.40
N VAL A 84 -11.43 -12.05 8.36
CA VAL A 84 -10.65 -11.51 7.24
C VAL A 84 -10.45 -12.57 6.17
N ALA A 85 -10.00 -13.76 6.58
CA ALA A 85 -9.77 -14.88 5.67
C ALA A 85 -11.04 -15.24 4.88
N ASP A 86 -12.18 -15.36 5.57
CA ASP A 86 -13.47 -15.76 4.96
C ASP A 86 -13.94 -14.80 3.85
N ARG A 87 -13.58 -13.50 3.94
CA ARG A 87 -13.91 -12.48 2.92
C ARG A 87 -12.95 -12.44 1.75
N LEU A 88 -11.68 -12.77 2.00
CA LEU A 88 -10.61 -12.70 1.01
C LEU A 88 -10.30 -14.04 0.35
N GLN A 89 -10.92 -15.13 0.81
CA GLN A 89 -10.74 -16.47 0.26
C GLN A 89 -10.97 -16.56 -1.26
N PRO A 90 -11.94 -15.84 -1.88
CA PRO A 90 -12.08 -15.85 -3.34
C PRO A 90 -10.82 -15.41 -4.09
N LEU A 91 -9.91 -14.67 -3.43
CA LEU A 91 -8.64 -14.20 -3.99
C LEU A 91 -7.48 -15.19 -3.78
N TYR A 92 -7.69 -16.23 -2.97
CA TYR A 92 -6.64 -17.19 -2.57
C TYR A 92 -6.09 -17.95 -3.78
N GLU A 93 -6.97 -18.43 -4.68
CA GLU A 93 -6.61 -19.31 -5.80
C GLU A 93 -6.08 -18.60 -7.05
N LEU A 94 -6.06 -17.26 -7.08
CA LEU A 94 -5.54 -16.55 -8.25
C LEU A 94 -4.07 -16.90 -8.51
N ASN A 95 -3.81 -17.59 -9.63
CA ASN A 95 -2.47 -17.82 -10.18
C ASN A 95 -2.00 -16.57 -10.91
N PHE A 96 -1.32 -15.69 -10.17
CA PHE A 96 -0.91 -14.38 -10.68
C PHE A 96 0.09 -14.46 -11.84
N VAL A 97 0.97 -15.47 -11.85
CA VAL A 97 1.97 -15.63 -12.93
C VAL A 97 1.27 -15.87 -14.27
N THR A 98 0.29 -16.78 -14.27
CA THR A 98 -0.51 -17.09 -15.47
C THR A 98 -1.31 -15.88 -15.89
N TYR A 99 -1.99 -15.22 -14.94
CA TYR A 99 -2.75 -14.00 -15.20
C TYR A 99 -1.89 -12.90 -15.83
N PHE A 100 -0.70 -12.61 -15.27
CA PHE A 100 0.20 -11.57 -15.77
C PHE A 100 0.71 -11.88 -17.17
N ARG A 101 1.06 -13.15 -17.44
CA ARG A 101 1.48 -13.60 -18.78
C ARG A 101 0.37 -13.42 -19.81
N ASP A 102 -0.86 -13.73 -19.44
CA ASP A 102 -2.00 -13.69 -20.37
C ASP A 102 -2.58 -12.26 -20.52
N ASN A 103 -2.35 -11.37 -19.54
CA ASN A 103 -2.92 -10.01 -19.50
C ASN A 103 -1.89 -8.89 -19.20
N PRO A 104 -0.69 -8.88 -19.82
CA PRO A 104 0.38 -7.98 -19.42
C PRO A 104 0.02 -6.51 -19.65
N VAL A 105 -0.64 -6.20 -20.78
CA VAL A 105 -1.06 -4.82 -21.11
C VAL A 105 -2.08 -4.30 -20.10
N SER A 106 -3.10 -5.10 -19.77
CA SER A 106 -4.10 -4.74 -18.76
C SER A 106 -3.44 -4.45 -17.42
N PHE A 107 -2.50 -5.29 -16.99
CA PHE A 107 -1.77 -5.09 -15.75
C PHE A 107 -0.91 -3.81 -15.79
N LEU A 108 -0.10 -3.60 -16.83
CA LEU A 108 0.83 -2.47 -16.91
C LEU A 108 0.08 -1.12 -17.03
N VAL A 109 -0.99 -1.07 -17.82
CA VAL A 109 -1.86 0.12 -17.89
C VAL A 109 -2.49 0.38 -16.53
N SER A 110 -2.97 -0.66 -15.84
CA SER A 110 -3.56 -0.52 -14.51
C SER A 110 -2.54 -0.07 -13.46
N ALA A 111 -1.31 -0.58 -13.51
CA ALA A 111 -0.20 -0.14 -12.67
C ALA A 111 0.07 1.35 -12.84
N TRP A 112 0.18 1.80 -14.10
CA TRP A 112 0.38 3.21 -14.40
C TRP A 112 -0.81 4.07 -13.96
N VAL A 113 -2.05 3.65 -14.25
CA VAL A 113 -3.27 4.37 -13.83
C VAL A 113 -3.36 4.47 -12.31
N GLY A 114 -3.01 3.40 -11.59
CA GLY A 114 -2.91 3.39 -10.14
C GLY A 114 -1.92 4.44 -9.64
N ALA A 115 -0.68 4.43 -10.14
CA ALA A 115 0.37 5.37 -9.74
C ALA A 115 0.02 6.82 -10.11
N ALA A 116 -0.51 7.05 -11.32
CA ALA A 116 -0.97 8.36 -11.75
C ALA A 116 -2.11 8.89 -10.87
N SER A 117 -3.03 8.03 -10.44
CA SER A 117 -4.13 8.42 -9.55
C SER A 117 -3.64 8.83 -8.16
N HIS A 118 -2.58 8.19 -7.66
CA HIS A 118 -1.91 8.56 -6.42
C HIS A 118 -1.28 9.96 -6.54
N VAL A 119 -0.42 10.17 -7.54
CA VAL A 119 0.25 11.47 -7.76
C VAL A 119 -0.76 12.59 -8.01
N LEU A 120 -1.84 12.29 -8.74
CA LEU A 120 -2.94 13.23 -8.95
C LEU A 120 -3.61 13.61 -7.63
N TRP A 121 -3.95 12.65 -6.77
CA TRP A 121 -4.54 12.94 -5.47
C TRP A 121 -3.61 13.81 -4.63
N ASP A 122 -2.34 13.41 -4.55
CA ASP A 122 -1.31 14.13 -3.81
C ASP A 122 -1.12 15.58 -4.26
N SER A 123 -1.34 15.85 -5.54
CA SER A 123 -1.24 17.20 -6.09
C SER A 123 -2.23 18.21 -5.47
N PHE A 124 -3.31 17.74 -4.83
CA PHE A 124 -4.30 18.55 -4.12
C PHE A 124 -4.02 18.74 -2.62
N THR A 125 -3.15 17.92 -2.04
CA THR A 125 -2.95 17.86 -0.58
C THR A 125 -1.56 18.30 -0.12
N HIS A 126 -0.70 18.71 -1.05
CA HIS A 126 0.68 19.09 -0.76
C HIS A 126 0.96 20.54 -1.15
N ALA A 127 1.75 21.24 -0.33
CA ALA A 127 2.13 22.63 -0.58
C ALA A 127 2.78 22.85 -1.97
N HIS A 128 3.55 21.87 -2.43
CA HIS A 128 4.21 21.88 -3.74
C HIS A 128 3.45 21.10 -4.82
N GLY A 129 2.25 20.61 -4.51
CA GLY A 129 1.40 19.89 -5.44
C GLY A 129 0.94 20.79 -6.57
N PHE A 130 0.92 20.27 -7.80
CA PHE A 130 0.52 21.03 -8.98
C PHE A 130 -0.85 21.69 -8.81
N MET A 131 -1.87 20.95 -8.35
CA MET A 131 -3.22 21.49 -8.18
C MET A 131 -3.29 22.54 -7.06
N VAL A 132 -2.56 22.35 -5.95
CA VAL A 132 -2.47 23.38 -4.89
C VAL A 132 -1.90 24.70 -5.43
N GLN A 133 -0.92 24.64 -6.34
CA GLN A 133 -0.36 25.83 -6.97
C GLN A 133 -1.30 26.47 -8.01
N GLN A 134 -2.11 25.67 -8.70
CA GLN A 134 -3.04 26.17 -9.72
C GLN A 134 -4.36 26.71 -9.16
N PHE A 135 -4.78 26.26 -7.97
CA PHE A 135 -6.04 26.67 -7.34
C PHE A 135 -5.78 27.48 -6.06
N PRO A 136 -5.77 28.82 -6.13
CA PRO A 136 -5.41 29.69 -4.99
C PRO A 136 -6.28 29.46 -3.74
N ALA A 137 -7.52 29.00 -3.91
CA ALA A 137 -8.40 28.64 -2.80
C ALA A 137 -7.78 27.57 -1.88
N LEU A 138 -7.02 26.61 -2.42
CA LEU A 138 -6.36 25.57 -1.62
C LEU A 138 -5.29 26.12 -0.67
N VAL A 139 -4.68 27.26 -1.02
CA VAL A 139 -3.63 27.93 -0.24
C VAL A 139 -4.21 29.02 0.66
N HIS A 140 -5.11 29.85 0.13
CA HIS A 140 -5.60 31.05 0.81
C HIS A 140 -6.85 30.83 1.67
N THR A 141 -7.59 29.74 1.46
CA THR A 141 -8.68 29.37 2.37
C THR A 141 -8.08 28.80 3.65
N ILE A 142 -8.38 29.43 4.77
CA ILE A 142 -7.86 29.07 6.08
C ILE A 142 -8.89 28.28 6.87
N VAL A 143 -8.49 27.10 7.35
CA VAL A 143 -9.29 26.25 8.23
C VAL A 143 -8.73 26.39 9.65
N PRO A 144 -9.51 26.93 10.61
CA PRO A 144 -9.11 27.00 12.01
C PRO A 144 -9.25 25.61 12.67
N PHE A 145 -8.22 25.18 13.41
CA PHE A 145 -8.25 23.95 14.21
C PHE A 145 -7.31 24.08 15.41
N ASP A 146 -7.82 23.80 16.61
CA ASP A 146 -7.05 23.84 17.88
C ASP A 146 -6.24 25.13 18.10
N GLY A 147 -6.87 26.28 17.84
CA GLY A 147 -6.22 27.60 17.96
C GLY A 147 -5.19 27.93 16.87
N ALA A 148 -4.87 26.97 15.98
CA ALA A 148 -4.00 27.17 14.84
C ALA A 148 -4.80 27.40 13.54
N ARG A 149 -4.10 27.96 12.54
CA ARG A 149 -4.66 28.30 11.22
C ARG A 149 -3.92 27.50 10.16
N TYR A 150 -4.63 26.64 9.46
CA TYR A 150 -4.04 25.79 8.42
C TYR A 150 -4.61 26.13 7.04
N PRO A 151 -3.79 26.09 5.98
CA PRO A 151 -4.30 26.13 4.62
C PRO A 151 -5.26 24.96 4.34
N LEU A 152 -6.22 25.17 3.44
CA LEU A 152 -7.20 24.15 3.08
C LEU A 152 -6.56 22.85 2.58
N TYR A 153 -5.49 22.91 1.79
CA TYR A 153 -4.79 21.69 1.33
C TYR A 153 -4.31 20.81 2.49
N TYR A 154 -3.87 21.43 3.60
CA TYR A 154 -3.36 20.71 4.77
C TYR A 154 -4.50 20.02 5.52
N ALA A 155 -5.65 20.69 5.68
CA ALA A 155 -6.85 20.08 6.23
C ALA A 155 -7.35 18.93 5.33
N LEU A 156 -7.38 19.15 4.02
CA LEU A 156 -7.78 18.13 3.03
C LEU A 156 -6.87 16.91 3.07
N GLN A 157 -5.57 17.05 3.36
CA GLN A 157 -4.66 15.91 3.51
C GLN A 157 -5.14 14.94 4.62
N HIS A 158 -5.49 15.48 5.80
CA HIS A 158 -5.93 14.68 6.94
C HIS A 158 -7.34 14.12 6.75
N VAL A 159 -8.27 14.94 6.27
CA VAL A 159 -9.64 14.51 5.97
C VAL A 159 -9.64 13.43 4.89
N SER A 160 -8.87 13.61 3.81
CA SER A 160 -8.76 12.61 2.74
C SER A 160 -8.21 11.28 3.24
N THR A 161 -7.25 11.31 4.17
CA THR A 161 -6.74 10.07 4.80
C THR A 161 -7.86 9.31 5.51
N VAL A 162 -8.63 10.00 6.36
CA VAL A 162 -9.73 9.39 7.12
C VAL A 162 -10.81 8.87 6.20
N VAL A 163 -11.23 9.67 5.21
CA VAL A 163 -12.28 9.30 4.25
C VAL A 163 -11.81 8.14 3.37
N GLY A 164 -10.58 8.17 2.85
CA GLY A 164 -10.03 7.10 2.03
C GLY A 164 -9.94 5.76 2.79
N LEU A 165 -9.48 5.79 4.04
CA LEU A 165 -9.48 4.60 4.90
C LEU A 165 -10.89 4.09 5.19
N ALA A 166 -11.85 4.98 5.44
CA ALA A 166 -13.26 4.61 5.64
C ALA A 166 -13.87 3.96 4.38
N LEU A 167 -13.54 4.46 3.19
CA LEU A 167 -13.99 3.86 1.93
C LEU A 167 -13.39 2.47 1.70
N ILE A 168 -12.10 2.29 1.98
CA ILE A 168 -11.43 0.99 1.89
C ILE A 168 -12.02 -0.01 2.88
N ALA A 169 -12.25 0.44 4.11
CA ALA A 169 -12.99 -0.29 5.12
C ALA A 169 -14.35 -0.76 4.58
N VAL A 170 -15.22 0.17 4.18
CA VAL A 170 -16.57 -0.15 3.66
C VAL A 170 -16.49 -1.11 2.47
N PHE A 171 -15.54 -0.91 1.58
CA PHE A 171 -15.30 -1.81 0.44
C PHE A 171 -14.98 -3.23 0.90
N PHE A 172 -14.04 -3.39 1.85
CA PHE A 172 -13.70 -4.68 2.45
C PHE A 172 -14.90 -5.33 3.15
N TRP A 173 -15.66 -4.58 3.95
CA TRP A 173 -16.84 -5.09 4.66
C TRP A 173 -17.96 -5.57 3.74
N ARG A 174 -18.01 -5.07 2.50
CA ARG A 174 -18.98 -5.50 1.47
C ARG A 174 -18.57 -6.77 0.72
N PHE A 175 -17.35 -7.28 0.87
CA PHE A 175 -17.00 -8.57 0.28
C PHE A 175 -17.87 -9.69 0.87
N PRO A 176 -18.28 -10.70 0.09
CA PRO A 176 -19.07 -11.83 0.60
C PRO A 176 -18.37 -12.48 1.80
N ASN A 177 -19.10 -12.69 2.89
CA ASN A 177 -18.61 -13.44 4.03
C ASN A 177 -18.99 -14.90 3.87
N THR A 178 -18.16 -15.66 3.14
CA THR A 178 -18.41 -17.08 2.93
C THR A 178 -17.47 -17.86 3.83
N ARG A 179 -18.01 -18.72 4.70
CA ARG A 179 -17.18 -19.55 5.56
C ARG A 179 -16.53 -20.64 4.72
N TYR A 180 -15.20 -20.71 4.75
CA TYR A 180 -14.43 -21.76 4.10
C TYR A 180 -13.74 -22.65 5.15
N ALA A 181 -13.47 -23.90 4.78
CA ALA A 181 -12.61 -24.77 5.57
C ALA A 181 -11.24 -24.11 5.69
N ARG A 182 -10.79 -23.86 6.91
CA ARG A 182 -9.58 -23.07 7.17
C ARG A 182 -8.37 -23.98 7.25
N ALA A 183 -7.31 -23.64 6.53
CA ALA A 183 -5.99 -24.21 6.79
C ALA A 183 -5.54 -23.78 8.18
N SER A 184 -4.98 -24.69 8.98
CA SER A 184 -4.40 -24.31 10.26
C SER A 184 -3.23 -23.35 10.02
N GLY A 185 -3.34 -22.13 10.54
CA GLY A 185 -2.22 -21.18 10.50
C GLY A 185 -0.96 -21.77 11.13
N HIS A 186 0.20 -21.34 10.65
CA HIS A 186 1.48 -21.75 11.20
C HIS A 186 1.82 -20.90 12.42
N TRP A 187 2.01 -21.55 13.57
CA TRP A 187 2.32 -20.88 14.84
C TRP A 187 3.59 -20.01 14.79
N THR A 188 4.52 -20.29 13.88
CA THR A 188 5.76 -19.53 13.68
C THR A 188 5.59 -18.24 12.88
N PHE A 189 4.46 -18.05 12.17
CA PHE A 189 4.28 -16.94 11.24
C PHE A 189 4.39 -15.57 11.93
N TRP A 190 3.54 -15.29 12.92
CA TRP A 190 3.52 -14.00 13.60
C TRP A 190 4.78 -13.73 14.46
N PRO A 191 5.32 -14.71 15.20
CA PRO A 191 6.61 -14.54 15.89
C PRO A 191 7.75 -14.16 14.93
N LEU A 192 7.80 -14.76 13.73
CA LEU A 192 8.83 -14.44 12.74
C LEU A 192 8.64 -13.03 12.15
N VAL A 193 7.41 -12.62 11.86
CA VAL A 193 7.09 -11.24 11.45
C VAL A 193 7.53 -10.26 12.54
N ALA A 194 7.14 -10.49 13.79
CA ALA A 194 7.48 -9.61 14.92
C ALA A 194 8.99 -9.53 15.15
N PHE A 195 9.70 -10.66 15.13
CA PHE A 195 11.15 -10.70 15.24
C PHE A 195 11.82 -9.89 14.13
N SER A 196 11.39 -10.10 12.88
CA SER A 196 11.94 -9.37 11.72
C SER A 196 11.72 -7.87 11.84
N VAL A 197 10.52 -7.46 12.29
CA VAL A 197 10.20 -6.04 12.51
C VAL A 197 11.12 -5.44 13.56
N ILE A 198 11.25 -6.09 14.72
CA ILE A 198 12.13 -5.62 15.80
C ILE A 198 13.57 -5.52 15.32
N LEU A 199 14.08 -6.55 14.63
CA LEU A 199 15.44 -6.58 14.12
C LEU A 199 15.71 -5.41 13.17
N VAL A 200 14.83 -5.17 12.20
CA VAL A 200 14.96 -4.05 11.25
C VAL A 200 14.95 -2.71 11.97
N LEU A 201 14.04 -2.52 12.93
CA LEU A 201 13.94 -1.26 13.68
C LEU A 201 15.15 -1.01 14.59
N VAL A 202 15.66 -2.04 15.26
CA VAL A 202 16.88 -1.93 16.07
C VAL A 202 18.06 -1.54 15.19
N LEU A 203 18.24 -2.20 14.05
CA LEU A 203 19.31 -1.85 13.10
C LEU A 203 19.14 -0.44 12.52
N ARG A 204 17.90 -0.01 12.24
CA ARG A 204 17.61 1.32 11.68
C ARG A 204 17.90 2.45 12.67
N PHE A 205 17.55 2.25 13.94
CA PHE A 205 17.61 3.29 14.98
C PHE A 205 18.78 3.12 15.98
N GLN A 206 19.73 2.22 15.71
CA GLN A 206 20.92 2.02 16.55
C GLN A 206 21.74 3.30 16.75
N ASN A 207 21.73 4.20 15.75
CA ASN A 207 22.47 5.46 15.76
C ASN A 207 21.62 6.66 16.24
N GLY A 208 20.42 6.41 16.78
CA GLY A 208 19.56 7.43 17.38
C GLY A 208 18.14 7.49 16.82
N TRP A 209 17.23 8.03 17.62
CA TRP A 209 15.79 8.12 17.35
C TRP A 209 15.32 9.51 16.90
N ASN A 210 16.25 10.47 16.74
CA ASN A 210 15.95 11.88 16.47
C ASN A 210 15.47 12.18 15.04
N GLU A 211 14.95 11.17 14.34
CA GLU A 211 14.32 11.36 13.04
C GLU A 211 12.90 11.90 13.17
N GLN A 212 12.45 12.61 12.12
CA GLN A 212 11.08 13.11 11.99
C GLN A 212 10.06 11.97 12.18
N ILE A 213 8.89 12.29 12.74
CA ILE A 213 7.84 11.29 13.01
C ILE A 213 7.47 10.48 11.76
N GLY A 214 7.47 11.12 10.59
CA GLY A 214 7.21 10.46 9.31
C GLY A 214 8.21 9.34 9.00
N ASN A 215 9.51 9.56 9.24
CA ASN A 215 10.53 8.52 9.00
C ASN A 215 10.33 7.32 9.93
N ARG A 216 9.89 7.55 11.17
CA ARG A 216 9.56 6.48 12.10
C ARG A 216 8.41 5.64 11.54
N VAL A 217 7.30 6.30 11.17
CA VAL A 217 6.12 5.62 10.58
C VAL A 217 6.50 4.81 9.35
N VAL A 218 7.23 5.41 8.41
CA VAL A 218 7.70 4.72 7.19
C VAL A 218 8.63 3.55 7.54
N SER A 219 9.53 3.70 8.52
CA SER A 219 10.40 2.60 8.97
C SER A 219 9.62 1.42 9.56
N PHE A 220 8.58 1.68 10.36
CA PHE A 220 7.68 0.64 10.88
C PHE A 220 6.94 -0.11 9.76
N ILE A 221 6.42 0.62 8.77
CA ILE A 221 5.74 0.02 7.62
C ILE A 221 6.72 -0.84 6.80
N SER A 222 7.90 -0.30 6.48
CA SER A 222 8.94 -1.04 5.76
C SER A 222 9.38 -2.30 6.49
N ALA A 223 9.59 -2.21 7.81
CA ALA A 223 9.93 -3.36 8.64
C ALA A 223 8.82 -4.42 8.62
N GLY A 224 7.55 -4.00 8.61
CA GLY A 224 6.39 -4.88 8.45
C GLY A 224 6.38 -5.59 7.08
N CYS A 225 6.62 -4.85 5.98
CA CYS A 225 6.72 -5.41 4.64
C CYS A 225 7.84 -6.47 4.54
N VAL A 226 9.01 -6.17 5.12
CA VAL A 226 10.14 -7.13 5.20
C VAL A 226 9.75 -8.36 6.02
N GLY A 227 9.16 -8.18 7.21
CA GLY A 227 8.74 -9.28 8.07
C GLY A 227 7.71 -10.20 7.42
N LEU A 228 6.70 -9.65 6.75
CA LEU A 228 5.71 -10.42 6.00
C LEU A 228 6.33 -11.21 4.85
N THR A 229 7.30 -10.61 4.14
CA THR A 229 7.99 -11.29 3.04
C THR A 229 8.86 -12.44 3.54
N LEU A 230 9.63 -12.23 4.62
CA LEU A 230 10.46 -13.26 5.24
C LEU A 230 9.62 -14.41 5.83
N ALA A 231 8.53 -14.08 6.51
CA ALA A 231 7.61 -15.08 7.03
C ALA A 231 6.93 -15.88 5.91
N GLY A 232 6.60 -15.23 4.79
CA GLY A 232 6.09 -15.90 3.61
C GLY A 232 7.07 -16.88 2.98
N ILE A 233 8.35 -16.49 2.86
CA ILE A 233 9.43 -17.37 2.38
C ILE A 233 9.60 -18.59 3.29
N TRP A 234 9.60 -18.37 4.61
CA TRP A 234 9.72 -19.44 5.61
C TRP A 234 8.57 -20.43 5.48
N HIS A 235 7.34 -19.95 5.45
CA HIS A 235 6.13 -20.77 5.35
C HIS A 235 6.16 -21.69 4.12
N ARG A 236 6.56 -21.16 2.96
CA ARG A 236 6.66 -21.94 1.72
C ARG A 236 7.66 -23.10 1.84
N LYS A 237 8.77 -22.92 2.56
CA LYS A 237 9.75 -23.98 2.78
C LYS A 237 9.20 -25.05 3.72
N SER A 238 8.54 -24.64 4.80
CA SER A 238 7.95 -25.57 5.79
C SER A 238 6.85 -26.43 5.17
N SER A 239 5.99 -25.88 4.32
CA SER A 239 4.93 -26.64 3.63
C SER A 239 5.43 -27.56 2.52
N ALA A 240 6.68 -27.43 2.07
CA ALA A 240 7.28 -28.30 1.05
C ALA A 240 7.99 -29.55 1.64
N HIS A 241 8.15 -29.59 2.97
CA HIS A 241 8.86 -30.67 3.70
C HIS A 241 7.96 -31.42 4.70
N GLY A 242 6.66 -31.15 4.71
CA GLY A 242 5.65 -31.88 5.49
C GLY A 242 4.66 -32.57 4.57
#